data_AF-A0AA39A6D3-F1
#
_entry.id   AF-A0AA39A6D3-F1
#
_cell.length_a   1.000
_cell.length_b   1.000
_cell.length_c   1.000
_cell.angle_alpha   90.00
_cell.angle_beta   90.00
_cell.angle_gamma   90.00
#
_symmetry.space_group_name_H-M   'P 1'
#
loop_
_entity.id
_entity.type
_entity.pdbx_description
1 polymer ?
#
loop_
_entity_poly.entity_id
_entity_poly.type
_entity_poly.pdbx_seq_one_letter_code
_entity_poly.pdbx_strand_id
1 'polypeptide(L)'
;MVENLSDNDSRKYFPRFQPENLEHNKILYERVSEIATRKGCTPSQLALAWVHHQGDDVCPIPGTTKIANLNQNIGALSVKLTPEEMAELESIASADTIKGDRYQSTTFTWKNSDTPPLASWKA
;
A
#
# COMPACT_ATOMS: atom_id res chain seq x y z
N MET A 1 -14.36 -0.01 -1.96
CA MET A 1 -13.10 -0.13 -1.17
C MET A 1 -13.20 0.62 0.15
N VAL A 2 -13.42 1.95 0.13
CA VAL A 2 -13.60 2.76 1.35
C VAL A 2 -14.88 2.39 2.11
N GLU A 3 -15.93 2.02 1.39
CA GLU A 3 -17.22 1.54 1.93
C GLU A 3 -17.08 0.25 2.76
N ASN A 4 -16.04 -0.55 2.54
CA ASN A 4 -15.79 -1.79 3.27
C ASN A 4 -14.86 -1.58 4.49
N LEU A 5 -14.44 -0.35 4.75
CA LEU A 5 -13.62 -0.01 5.91
C LEU A 5 -14.52 0.20 7.14
N SER A 6 -14.06 -0.23 8.32
CA SER A 6 -14.75 0.05 9.56
C SER A 6 -14.84 1.56 9.83
N ASP A 7 -15.82 1.99 10.62
CA ASP A 7 -16.06 3.41 10.89
C ASP A 7 -14.88 4.13 11.54
N ASN A 8 -14.07 3.40 12.32
CA ASN A 8 -12.89 3.93 12.97
C ASN A 8 -11.59 3.74 12.16
N ASP A 9 -11.67 3.32 10.89
CA ASP A 9 -10.48 3.14 10.06
C ASP A 9 -9.88 4.49 9.63
N SER A 10 -8.64 4.75 10.07
CA SER A 10 -7.91 5.99 9.76
C SER A 10 -7.77 6.30 8.27
N ARG A 11 -7.79 5.27 7.40
CA ARG A 11 -7.65 5.45 5.95
C ARG A 11 -8.80 6.23 5.32
N LYS A 12 -9.99 6.25 5.95
CA LYS A 12 -11.12 7.08 5.51
C LYS A 12 -10.78 8.58 5.47
N TYR A 13 -9.76 9.01 6.20
CA TYR A 13 -9.33 10.41 6.27
C TYR A 13 -8.10 10.72 5.40
N PHE A 14 -7.50 9.74 4.74
CA PHE A 14 -6.33 10.01 3.90
C PHE A 14 -6.75 10.69 2.59
N PRO A 15 -6.04 11.74 2.15
CA PRO A 15 -6.37 12.44 0.91
C PRO A 15 -6.46 11.52 -0.31
N ARG A 16 -5.57 10.53 -0.46
CA ARG A 16 -5.59 9.55 -1.56
C ARG A 16 -6.85 8.69 -1.66
N PHE A 17 -7.59 8.57 -0.57
CA PHE A 17 -8.81 7.75 -0.49
C PHE A 17 -10.09 8.59 -0.46
N GLN A 18 -10.00 9.91 -0.63
CA GLN A 18 -11.19 10.75 -0.84
C GLN A 18 -11.81 10.47 -2.22
N PRO A 19 -13.14 10.60 -2.40
CA PRO A 19 -13.85 10.03 -3.55
C PRO A 19 -13.23 10.34 -4.93
N GLU A 20 -12.95 11.61 -5.23
CA GLU A 20 -12.36 12.03 -6.51
C GLU A 20 -10.93 11.50 -6.71
N ASN A 21 -10.11 11.58 -5.66
CA ASN A 21 -8.72 11.09 -5.68
C ASN A 21 -8.69 9.57 -5.80
N LEU A 22 -9.61 8.86 -5.14
CA LEU A 22 -9.71 7.42 -5.18
C LEU A 22 -10.06 6.95 -6.60
N GLU A 23 -11.05 7.57 -7.24
CA GLU A 23 -11.46 7.19 -8.60
C GLU A 23 -10.33 7.43 -9.60
N HIS A 24 -9.63 8.55 -9.50
CA HIS A 24 -8.43 8.81 -10.31
C HIS A 24 -7.32 7.79 -10.06
N ASN A 25 -6.97 7.55 -8.79
CA ASN A 25 -5.88 6.64 -8.42
C ASN A 25 -6.21 5.17 -8.75
N LYS A 26 -7.49 4.81 -8.84
CA LYS A 26 -7.95 3.48 -9.27
C LYS A 26 -7.56 3.17 -10.71
N ILE A 27 -7.60 4.16 -11.61
CA ILE A 27 -7.13 4.01 -13.00
C ILE A 27 -5.65 3.64 -13.05
N LEU A 28 -4.83 4.26 -12.19
CA LEU A 28 -3.40 3.94 -12.07
C LEU A 28 -3.21 2.51 -11.55
N TYR A 29 -3.98 2.12 -10.54
CA TYR A 29 -3.96 0.76 -10.00
C TYR A 29 -4.36 -0.30 -11.05
N GLU A 30 -5.36 -0.02 -11.89
CA GLU A 30 -5.79 -0.91 -12.96
C GLU A 30 -4.65 -1.16 -13.96
N ARG A 31 -3.93 -0.11 -14.37
CA ARG A 31 -2.74 -0.24 -15.24
C ARG A 31 -1.62 -1.08 -14.60
N VAL A 32 -1.34 -0.89 -13.31
CA VAL A 32 -0.39 -1.76 -12.59
C VAL A 32 -0.88 -3.21 -12.54
N SER A 33 -2.20 -3.42 -12.40
CA SER A 33 -2.80 -4.75 -12.36
C SER A 33 -2.74 -5.47 -13.71
N GLU A 34 -2.83 -4.75 -14.82
CA GLU A 34 -2.62 -5.28 -16.17
C GLU A 34 -1.19 -5.81 -16.34
N ILE A 35 -0.18 -5.06 -15.87
CA ILE A 35 1.22 -5.51 -15.86
C ILE A 35 1.35 -6.78 -15.00
N ALA A 36 0.79 -6.78 -13.80
CA ALA A 36 0.87 -7.92 -12.89
C ALA A 36 0.26 -9.19 -13.53
N THR A 37 -0.86 -9.03 -14.23
CA THR A 37 -1.52 -10.09 -14.99
C THR A 37 -0.63 -10.61 -16.12
N ARG A 38 -0.01 -9.73 -16.92
CA ARG A 38 0.96 -10.13 -17.96
C ARG A 38 2.15 -10.91 -17.38
N LYS A 39 2.62 -10.54 -16.19
CA LYS A 39 3.71 -11.25 -15.48
C LYS A 39 3.25 -12.55 -14.80
N GLY A 40 1.95 -12.82 -14.70
CA GLY A 40 1.42 -13.96 -13.95
C GLY A 40 1.65 -13.86 -12.44
N CYS A 41 1.65 -12.65 -11.88
CA CYS A 41 1.85 -12.41 -10.44
C CYS A 41 0.75 -11.51 -9.87
N THR A 42 0.69 -11.39 -8.54
CA THR A 42 -0.25 -10.47 -7.89
C THR A 42 0.26 -9.03 -7.96
N PRO A 43 -0.63 -7.99 -7.93
CA PRO A 43 -0.18 -6.59 -7.88
C PRO A 43 0.76 -6.29 -6.71
N SER A 44 0.58 -6.96 -5.57
CA SER A 44 1.48 -6.85 -4.41
C SER A 44 2.86 -7.46 -4.68
N GLN A 45 2.93 -8.58 -5.40
CA GLN A 45 4.20 -9.19 -5.80
C GLN A 45 4.93 -8.29 -6.79
N LEU A 46 4.21 -7.74 -7.77
CA LEU A 46 4.78 -6.81 -8.74
C LEU A 46 5.35 -5.56 -8.06
N ALA A 47 4.61 -4.95 -7.12
CA ALA A 47 5.07 -3.79 -6.38
C ALA A 47 6.33 -4.09 -5.55
N LEU A 48 6.39 -5.24 -4.88
CA LEU A 48 7.57 -5.63 -4.10
C LEU A 48 8.77 -5.96 -5.00
N ALA A 49 8.53 -6.61 -6.14
CA ALA A 49 9.55 -6.88 -7.13
C ALA A 49 10.14 -5.58 -7.69
N TRP A 50 9.30 -4.58 -8.00
CA TRP A 50 9.74 -3.27 -8.45
C TRP A 50 10.68 -2.61 -7.43
N VAL A 51 10.33 -2.62 -6.12
CA VAL A 51 11.22 -2.08 -5.08
C VAL A 51 12.56 -2.82 -5.06
N HIS A 52 12.54 -4.13 -5.17
CA HIS A 52 13.78 -4.93 -5.18
C HIS A 52 14.67 -4.63 -6.40
N HIS A 53 14.09 -4.27 -7.56
CA HIS A 53 14.83 -3.92 -8.78
C HIS A 53 15.38 -2.48 -8.78
N GLN A 54 15.16 -1.69 -7.73
CA GLN A 54 15.69 -0.32 -7.63
C GLN A 54 17.21 -0.28 -7.42
N GLY A 55 17.84 -1.39 -6.99
CA GLY A 55 19.29 -1.50 -6.84
C GLY A 55 19.71 -2.77 -6.11
N ASP A 56 20.96 -3.18 -6.32
CA ASP A 56 21.54 -4.37 -5.65
C ASP A 56 21.73 -4.18 -4.14
N ASP A 57 21.65 -2.94 -3.66
CA ASP A 57 21.71 -2.53 -2.26
C ASP A 57 20.32 -2.33 -1.62
N VAL A 58 19.24 -2.66 -2.34
CA VAL A 58 17.85 -2.48 -1.86
C VAL A 58 17.28 -3.79 -1.31
N CYS A 59 17.11 -3.84 0.01
CA CYS A 59 16.48 -4.95 0.71
C CYS A 59 15.12 -4.52 1.32
N PRO A 60 13.99 -4.75 0.62
CA PRO A 60 12.68 -4.40 1.18
C PRO A 60 12.32 -5.27 2.38
N ILE A 61 11.69 -4.67 3.39
CA ILE A 61 11.28 -5.31 4.65
C ILE A 61 9.74 -5.37 4.80
N PRO A 62 9.02 -6.10 3.94
CA PRO A 62 7.56 -6.12 3.95
C PRO A 62 7.02 -6.84 5.20
N GLY A 63 6.26 -6.12 6.03
CA GLY A 63 5.59 -6.68 7.21
C GLY A 63 4.32 -7.45 6.86
N THR A 64 3.97 -8.45 7.68
CA THR A 64 2.71 -9.19 7.57
C THR A 64 2.33 -9.85 8.90
N THR A 65 1.02 -10.02 9.15
CA THR A 65 0.47 -10.82 10.26
C THR A 65 -0.03 -12.20 9.81
N LYS A 66 0.05 -12.53 8.51
CA LYS A 66 -0.50 -13.76 7.92
C LYS A 66 0.57 -14.51 7.13
N ILE A 67 0.64 -15.83 7.32
CA ILE A 67 1.56 -16.72 6.59
C ILE A 67 1.30 -16.70 5.08
N ALA A 68 0.04 -16.66 4.65
CA ALA A 68 -0.29 -16.59 3.23
C ALA A 68 0.35 -15.35 2.55
N ASN A 69 0.35 -14.20 3.23
CA ASN A 69 0.99 -12.99 2.74
C ASN A 69 2.52 -13.09 2.78
N LEU A 70 3.11 -13.79 3.76
CA LEU A 70 4.55 -14.09 3.76
C LEU A 70 4.94 -14.86 2.51
N ASN A 71 4.18 -15.90 2.16
CA ASN A 71 4.42 -16.69 0.95
C ASN A 71 4.28 -15.83 -0.32
N GLN A 72 3.30 -14.91 -0.36
CA GLN A 72 3.17 -13.95 -1.46
C GLN A 72 4.40 -13.03 -1.56
N ASN A 73 4.88 -12.49 -0.43
CA ASN A 73 6.06 -11.63 -0.39
C ASN A 73 7.32 -12.37 -0.90
N ILE A 74 7.52 -13.63 -0.47
CA ILE A 74 8.62 -14.48 -0.96
C ILE A 74 8.50 -14.69 -2.48
N GLY A 75 7.28 -14.94 -2.98
CA GLY A 75 7.03 -15.13 -4.40
C GLY A 75 7.40 -13.92 -5.28
N ALA A 76 7.48 -12.70 -4.72
CA ALA A 76 7.91 -11.52 -5.46
C ALA A 76 9.37 -11.63 -5.97
N LEU A 77 10.23 -12.41 -5.29
CA LEU A 77 11.63 -12.60 -5.70
C LEU A 77 11.77 -13.34 -7.04
N SER A 78 10.74 -14.09 -7.44
CA SER A 78 10.67 -14.81 -8.72
C SER A 78 10.21 -13.92 -9.88
N VAL A 79 9.68 -12.72 -9.60
CA VAL A 79 9.23 -11.78 -10.63
C VAL A 79 10.45 -11.03 -11.16
N LYS A 80 10.74 -11.19 -12.45
CA LYS A 80 11.81 -10.47 -13.15
C LYS A 80 11.20 -9.35 -13.99
N LEU A 81 11.70 -8.12 -13.82
CA LEU A 81 11.23 -6.96 -14.57
C LEU A 81 12.24 -6.57 -15.64
N THR A 82 11.77 -6.35 -16.86
CA THR A 82 12.62 -5.80 -17.93
C THR A 82 12.79 -4.29 -17.75
N PRO A 83 13.81 -3.66 -18.36
CA PRO A 83 13.97 -2.21 -18.33
C PRO A 83 12.73 -1.46 -18.84
N GLU A 84 12.04 -2.00 -19.84
CA GLU A 84 10.82 -1.42 -20.40
C GLU A 84 9.65 -1.49 -19.42
N GLU A 85 9.49 -2.63 -18.73
CA GLU A 85 8.46 -2.79 -17.68
C GLU A 85 8.74 -1.89 -16.47
N MET A 86 10.01 -1.69 -16.11
CA MET A 86 10.42 -0.74 -15.07
C MET A 86 10.03 0.69 -15.46
N ALA A 87 10.37 1.12 -16.68
CA ALA A 87 10.02 2.45 -17.19
C ALA A 87 8.49 2.64 -17.29
N GLU A 88 7.75 1.60 -17.68
CA GLU A 88 6.27 1.63 -17.70
C GLU A 88 5.70 1.83 -16.29
N LEU A 89 6.20 1.09 -15.30
CA LEU A 89 5.77 1.22 -13.90
C LEU A 89 6.08 2.60 -13.31
N GLU A 90 7.26 3.14 -13.59
CA GLU A 90 7.67 4.49 -13.14
C GLU A 90 6.82 5.60 -13.76
N SER A 91 6.46 5.44 -15.04
CA SER A 91 5.53 6.33 -15.73
C SER A 91 4.13 6.35 -15.07
N ILE A 92 3.60 5.17 -14.74
CA ILE A 92 2.28 5.05 -14.09
C ILE A 92 2.31 5.66 -12.68
N ALA A 93 3.34 5.35 -11.89
CA ALA A 93 3.43 5.68 -10.48
C ALA A 93 4.23 6.96 -10.19
N SER A 94 4.42 7.83 -11.18
CA SER A 94 5.10 9.10 -10.98
C SER A 94 4.39 9.97 -9.92
N ALA A 95 5.17 10.79 -9.20
CA ALA A 95 4.63 11.58 -8.10
C ALA A 95 3.51 12.54 -8.54
N ASP A 96 3.59 13.04 -9.78
CA ASP A 96 2.65 14.01 -10.33
C ASP A 96 1.32 13.38 -10.77
N THR A 97 1.28 12.06 -11.01
CA THR A 97 0.06 11.37 -11.44
C THR A 97 -0.84 10.99 -10.26
N ILE A 98 -0.28 10.80 -9.07
CA ILE A 98 -1.04 10.36 -7.89
C ILE A 98 -1.77 11.55 -7.26
N LYS A 99 -3.09 11.45 -7.09
CA LYS A 99 -3.91 12.50 -6.48
C LYS A 99 -4.03 12.32 -4.96
N GLY A 100 -3.74 13.39 -4.24
CA GLY A 100 -3.81 13.46 -2.78
C GLY A 100 -2.53 13.02 -2.06
N ASP A 101 -2.25 13.67 -0.92
CA ASP A 101 -1.14 13.32 -0.06
C ASP A 101 -1.28 11.92 0.55
N ARG A 102 -0.13 11.29 0.82
CA ARG A 102 -0.05 9.95 1.41
C ARG A 102 -0.69 9.88 2.80
N TYR A 103 -0.54 10.94 3.59
CA TYR A 103 -1.06 11.04 4.95
C TYR A 103 -1.88 12.31 5.10
N GLN A 104 -2.80 12.31 6.07
CA GLN A 104 -3.43 13.53 6.55
C GLN A 104 -2.40 14.44 7.23
N SER A 105 -2.61 15.74 7.19
CA SER A 105 -1.73 16.74 7.82
C SER A 105 -1.71 16.65 9.35
N THR A 106 -2.79 16.18 9.96
CA THR A 106 -2.95 16.14 11.42
C THR A 106 -3.53 14.80 11.86
N THR A 107 -2.94 14.21 12.90
CA THR A 107 -3.49 13.03 13.58
C THR A 107 -4.04 13.43 14.95
N PHE A 108 -5.27 13.03 15.26
CA PHE A 108 -5.90 13.31 16.55
C PHE A 108 -5.31 12.42 17.66
N THR A 109 -4.41 12.97 18.46
CA THR A 109 -3.72 12.23 19.54
C THR A 109 -4.61 11.95 20.76
N TRP A 110 -5.63 12.79 20.99
CA TRP A 110 -6.50 12.71 22.17
C TRP A 110 -7.53 11.57 22.13
N LYS A 111 -7.83 10.98 20.96
CA LYS A 111 -8.93 10.00 20.78
C LYS A 111 -8.80 8.73 21.62
N ASN A 112 -7.57 8.30 21.90
CA ASN A 112 -7.27 7.10 22.68
C ASN A 112 -6.37 7.43 23.88
N SER A 113 -6.45 8.67 24.39
CA SER A 113 -5.65 9.14 25.53
C SER A 113 -6.33 8.86 26.87
N ASP A 114 -7.30 7.95 26.91
CA ASP A 114 -7.97 7.53 28.14
C ASP A 114 -7.01 6.77 29.06
N THR A 115 -7.25 6.88 30.36
CA THR A 115 -6.52 6.11 31.39
C THR A 115 -7.45 5.04 31.96
N PRO A 116 -6.97 3.79 32.18
CA PRO A 116 -7.78 2.75 32.80
C PRO A 116 -8.37 3.22 34.15
N PRO A 117 -9.68 3.04 34.39
CA PRO A 117 -10.31 3.47 35.64
C PRO A 117 -9.74 2.68 36.82
N LEU A 118 -9.66 3.28 38.02
CA LEU A 118 -9.14 2.61 39.22
C LEU A 118 -9.81 1.25 39.50
N ALA A 119 -11.09 1.10 39.16
CA ALA A 119 -11.84 -0.14 39.33
C ALA A 119 -11.37 -1.31 38.44
N SER A 120 -10.63 -1.05 37.35
CA SER A 120 -10.08 -2.11 36.48
C SER A 120 -8.75 -2.68 36.98
N TRP A 121 -8.21 -2.15 38.08
CA TRP A 121 -6.93 -2.57 38.63
C TRP A 121 -7.15 -3.82 39.49
N LYS A 122 -6.52 -4.93 39.12
CA LYS A 122 -6.48 -6.13 39.98
C LYS A 122 -5.24 -6.03 40.89
N ALA A 123 -5.45 -6.22 42.19
CA ALA A 123 -4.38 -6.32 43.19
C ALA A 123 -3.54 -7.60 43.00
#